data_AF-A0A563EWJ7-F1
#
_entry.id   AF-A0A563EWJ7-F1
#
_cell.length_a   1.000
_cell.length_b   1.000
_cell.length_c   1.000
_cell.angle_alpha   90.00
_cell.angle_beta   90.00
_cell.angle_gamma   90.00
#
_symmetry.space_group_name_H-M   'P 1'
#
loop_
_entity.id
_entity.type
_entity.pdbx_description
1 polymer ?
#
loop_
_entity_poly.entity_id
_entity_poly.type
_entity_poly.pdbx_seq_one_letter_code
_entity_poly.pdbx_strand_id
1 'polypeptide(L)'
;MKPIRASLLAIALTAVFASPAHAATDAQLAAHWAPVHHQDTDSSDYDADYLSTVDFDGDWNALNNWESQDDSLARLTGAAYYSVVETGTHWFLVYSYFHPRDWDDSPDPFGQRTHENDMEGLLLTVRKDGSAFGKLEAAVTVAHSDFYSYVPAGSSFTGGQENVDGTLLLVNGHPATRQEAKGHGLYAWDGKNFPGGDGVVYSPTGVGEVPSGGNDRQVGYRLIDTFAPGGLWARRNNAETYASLGTFRGDNGKDNAANTAWGWDDQNDGAVLRGFMASDPALLVSTYFANEGDFSRTYVRNAYR
;
A
#
# COMPACT_ATOMS: atom_id res chain seq x y z
N MET A 1 67.69 4.03 51.96
CA MET A 1 66.80 3.08 51.25
C MET A 1 65.35 3.52 51.46
N LYS A 2 64.65 3.94 50.41
CA LYS A 2 63.20 4.27 50.42
C LYS A 2 62.48 3.22 49.55
N PRO A 3 61.37 2.62 49.99
CA PRO A 3 60.67 1.64 49.18
C PRO A 3 59.78 2.33 48.13
N ILE A 4 59.88 1.86 46.89
CA ILE A 4 58.99 2.25 45.79
C ILE A 4 57.78 1.32 45.86
N ARG A 5 56.57 1.87 46.00
CA ARG A 5 55.32 1.12 45.85
C ARG A 5 54.85 1.25 44.41
N ALA A 6 54.76 0.14 43.71
CA ALA A 6 54.13 0.05 42.41
C ALA A 6 52.62 -0.13 42.60
N SER A 7 51.82 0.78 42.04
CA SER A 7 50.37 0.65 41.96
C SER A 7 50.00 0.03 40.61
N LEU A 8 49.38 -1.16 40.63
CA LEU A 8 48.77 -1.76 39.45
C LEU A 8 47.40 -1.12 39.22
N LEU A 9 47.25 -0.49 38.05
CA LEU A 9 45.98 0.03 37.56
C LEU A 9 45.27 -1.10 36.78
N ALA A 10 44.20 -1.65 37.35
CA ALA A 10 43.35 -2.60 36.65
C ALA A 10 42.36 -1.85 35.76
N ILE A 11 42.53 -1.97 34.44
CA ILE A 11 41.57 -1.46 33.45
C ILE A 11 40.49 -2.52 33.29
N ALA A 12 39.29 -2.26 33.80
CA ALA A 12 38.12 -3.08 33.56
C ALA A 12 37.57 -2.77 32.15
N LEU A 13 37.72 -3.71 31.23
CA LEU A 13 37.04 -3.66 29.93
C LEU A 13 35.56 -4.01 30.15
N THR A 14 34.68 -3.01 30.19
CA THR A 14 33.24 -3.22 30.10
C THR A 14 32.89 -3.57 28.66
N ALA A 15 32.65 -4.85 28.39
CA ALA A 15 32.02 -5.30 27.15
C ALA A 15 30.57 -4.79 27.12
N VAL A 16 30.30 -3.80 26.26
CA VAL A 16 28.93 -3.40 25.93
C VAL A 16 28.39 -4.46 24.98
N PHE A 17 27.63 -5.42 25.50
CA PHE A 17 26.84 -6.30 24.66
C PHE A 17 25.68 -5.48 24.09
N ALA A 18 25.73 -5.20 22.79
CA ALA A 18 24.56 -4.71 22.09
C ALA A 18 23.46 -5.77 22.25
N SER A 19 22.33 -5.39 22.84
CA SER A 19 21.14 -6.22 22.84
C SER A 19 20.83 -6.62 21.39
N PRO A 20 20.47 -7.89 21.11
CA PRO A 20 20.07 -8.27 19.77
C PRO A 20 18.93 -7.33 19.35
N ALA A 21 19.09 -6.67 18.20
CA ALA A 21 18.01 -5.90 17.61
C ALA A 21 16.84 -6.88 17.42
N HIS A 22 15.74 -6.66 18.13
CA HIS A 22 14.52 -7.39 17.82
C HIS A 22 14.15 -7.06 16.37
N ALA A 23 13.81 -8.07 15.57
CA ALA A 23 13.25 -7.84 14.25
C ALA A 23 12.04 -6.91 14.38
N ALA A 24 11.92 -5.93 13.48
CA ALA A 24 10.79 -5.01 13.47
C ALA A 24 9.48 -5.81 13.41
N THR A 25 8.46 -5.36 14.15
CA THR A 25 7.11 -5.92 13.99
C THR A 25 6.54 -5.54 12.62
N ASP A 26 5.51 -6.25 12.15
CA ASP A 26 4.84 -5.91 10.89
C ASP A 26 4.33 -4.47 10.88
N ALA A 27 3.79 -3.98 12.00
CA ALA A 27 3.35 -2.59 12.12
C ALA A 27 4.50 -1.59 12.04
N GLN A 28 5.68 -1.91 12.60
CA GLN A 28 6.86 -1.05 12.51
C GLN A 28 7.44 -1.05 11.09
N LEU A 29 7.47 -2.21 10.44
CA LEU A 29 7.93 -2.34 9.06
C LEU A 29 6.98 -1.60 8.10
N ALA A 30 5.67 -1.74 8.30
CA ALA A 30 4.67 -1.03 7.53
C ALA A 30 4.75 0.48 7.74
N ALA A 31 4.83 0.96 8.97
CA ALA A 31 4.99 2.39 9.22
C ALA A 31 6.27 2.97 8.59
N HIS A 32 7.37 2.21 8.56
CA HIS A 32 8.63 2.65 7.96
C HIS A 32 8.53 2.80 6.43
N TRP A 33 7.92 1.82 5.75
CA TRP A 33 7.83 1.80 4.28
C TRP A 33 6.51 2.36 3.72
N ALA A 34 5.62 2.86 4.58
CA ALA A 34 4.34 3.43 4.17
C ALA A 34 4.53 4.59 3.18
N PRO A 35 3.79 4.65 2.06
CA PRO A 35 4.03 5.69 1.05
C PRO A 35 3.61 7.10 1.48
N VAL A 36 4.28 8.12 0.94
CA VAL A 36 3.65 9.45 0.79
C VAL A 36 2.79 9.41 -0.47
N HIS A 37 1.49 9.60 -0.30
CA HIS A 37 0.50 9.33 -1.32
C HIS A 37 -0.07 10.63 -1.91
N HIS A 38 0.11 10.81 -3.22
CA HIS A 38 -0.34 11.97 -4.00
C HIS A 38 -1.64 11.62 -4.73
N GLN A 39 -2.77 11.91 -4.09
CA GLN A 39 -4.09 11.70 -4.66
C GLN A 39 -4.45 12.89 -5.54
N ASP A 40 -4.57 12.71 -6.84
CA ASP A 40 -5.17 13.73 -7.71
C ASP A 40 -6.66 13.84 -7.38
N THR A 41 -7.22 15.03 -7.46
CA THR A 41 -8.66 15.23 -7.19
C THR A 41 -9.26 16.11 -8.26
N ASP A 42 -10.53 15.92 -8.61
CA ASP A 42 -11.21 16.81 -9.53
C ASP A 42 -12.06 17.85 -8.76
N SER A 43 -11.87 19.13 -9.09
CA SER A 43 -12.58 20.24 -8.48
C SER A 43 -14.12 20.17 -8.55
N SER A 44 -14.71 19.36 -9.44
CA SER A 44 -16.17 19.19 -9.52
C SER A 44 -16.76 18.39 -8.35
N ASP A 45 -15.98 17.47 -7.76
CA ASP A 45 -16.43 16.51 -6.75
C ASP A 45 -15.24 15.95 -5.94
N TYR A 46 -14.37 16.83 -5.46
CA TYR A 46 -13.03 16.46 -4.97
C TYR A 46 -13.05 15.53 -3.75
N ASP A 47 -14.14 15.47 -2.99
CA ASP A 47 -14.27 14.60 -1.82
C ASP A 47 -14.61 13.16 -2.19
N ALA A 48 -15.12 12.92 -3.41
CA ALA A 48 -15.21 11.59 -3.98
C ALA A 48 -13.85 10.92 -4.14
N ASP A 49 -12.80 11.73 -4.34
CA ASP A 49 -11.41 11.26 -4.50
C ASP A 49 -10.68 11.09 -3.15
N TYR A 50 -11.34 11.31 -2.01
CA TYR A 50 -10.69 11.19 -0.69
C TYR A 50 -10.49 9.74 -0.27
N LEU A 51 -9.36 9.51 0.41
CA LEU A 51 -9.13 8.23 1.07
C LEU A 51 -10.10 8.04 2.23
N SER A 52 -10.62 6.83 2.36
CA SER A 52 -11.48 6.45 3.47
C SER A 52 -11.27 4.99 3.89
N THR A 53 -12.03 4.54 4.88
CA THR A 53 -12.17 3.10 5.17
C THR A 53 -13.42 2.56 4.49
N VAL A 54 -13.45 1.26 4.23
CA VAL A 54 -14.65 0.59 3.66
C VAL A 54 -15.89 0.83 4.53
N ASP A 55 -15.69 1.04 5.83
CA ASP A 55 -16.73 1.27 6.84
C ASP A 55 -16.80 2.72 7.32
N PHE A 56 -16.45 3.68 6.47
CA PHE A 56 -16.38 5.10 6.86
C PHE A 56 -17.72 5.63 7.40
N ASP A 57 -18.83 5.12 6.90
CA ASP A 57 -20.19 5.46 7.30
C ASP A 57 -20.67 4.76 8.58
N GLY A 58 -19.87 3.83 9.11
CA GLY A 58 -20.10 3.10 10.36
C GLY A 58 -20.69 1.71 10.18
N ASP A 59 -20.91 1.25 8.94
CA ASP A 59 -21.28 -0.14 8.66
C ASP A 59 -20.36 -0.77 7.59
N TRP A 60 -20.68 -1.95 7.09
CA TRP A 60 -19.80 -2.67 6.14
C TRP A 60 -20.57 -3.10 4.89
N ASN A 61 -21.73 -2.49 4.67
CA ASN A 61 -22.54 -2.70 3.50
C ASN A 61 -21.90 -1.95 2.33
N ALA A 62 -21.20 -2.69 1.47
CA ALA A 62 -20.50 -2.08 0.36
C ALA A 62 -21.43 -1.62 -0.79
N LEU A 63 -22.75 -1.80 -0.65
CA LEU A 63 -23.77 -1.36 -1.61
C LEU A 63 -24.33 0.04 -1.34
N ASN A 64 -23.83 0.76 -0.33
CA ASN A 64 -24.28 2.13 -0.05
C ASN A 64 -23.12 3.11 0.18
N ASN A 65 -21.90 2.74 -0.18
CA ASN A 65 -20.73 3.59 0.04
C ASN A 65 -20.79 4.83 -0.86
N TRP A 66 -21.25 4.71 -2.10
CA TRP A 66 -21.46 5.83 -3.02
C TRP A 66 -22.50 6.79 -2.48
N GLU A 67 -23.69 6.29 -2.08
CA GLU A 67 -24.76 7.12 -1.53
C GLU A 67 -24.36 7.79 -0.22
N SER A 68 -23.51 7.13 0.58
CA SER A 68 -23.14 7.63 1.91
C SER A 68 -21.92 8.53 1.87
N GLN A 69 -21.23 8.67 0.73
CA GLN A 69 -19.98 9.41 0.62
C GLN A 69 -20.15 10.89 0.96
N ASP A 70 -21.19 11.54 0.43
CA ASP A 70 -21.43 12.98 0.56
C ASP A 70 -22.29 13.34 1.81
N ASP A 71 -22.83 12.34 2.51
CA ASP A 71 -23.60 12.53 3.75
C ASP A 71 -22.79 13.24 4.85
N SER A 72 -21.49 12.93 4.96
CA SER A 72 -20.62 13.53 5.96
C SER A 72 -19.13 13.41 5.64
N LEU A 73 -18.56 14.47 5.05
CA LEU A 73 -17.12 14.66 4.84
C LEU A 73 -16.24 14.31 6.04
N ALA A 74 -16.73 14.57 7.27
CA ALA A 74 -16.00 14.28 8.51
C ALA A 74 -15.66 12.79 8.71
N ARG A 75 -16.30 11.89 7.95
CA ARG A 75 -16.09 10.44 7.98
C ARG A 75 -14.99 9.96 7.03
N LEU A 76 -14.63 10.77 6.02
CA LEU A 76 -13.61 10.44 5.01
C LEU A 76 -12.20 10.70 5.56
N THR A 77 -11.86 10.01 6.66
CA THR A 77 -10.55 10.12 7.29
C THR A 77 -9.54 9.26 6.53
N GLY A 78 -8.40 9.85 6.16
CA GLY A 78 -7.34 9.18 5.43
C GLY A 78 -6.89 7.88 6.09
N ALA A 79 -6.96 6.79 5.34
CA ALA A 79 -6.54 5.46 5.77
C ALA A 79 -5.90 4.68 4.62
N ALA A 80 -4.99 3.78 4.97
CA ALA A 80 -4.50 2.74 4.07
C ALA A 80 -4.50 1.40 4.80
N TYR A 81 -5.02 0.37 4.14
CA TYR A 81 -4.90 -1.00 4.63
C TYR A 81 -3.51 -1.53 4.28
N TYR A 82 -2.88 -2.28 5.17
CA TYR A 82 -1.61 -2.93 4.86
C TYR A 82 -1.60 -4.41 5.22
N SER A 83 -0.77 -5.19 4.54
CA SER A 83 -0.44 -6.56 4.92
C SER A 83 1.05 -6.82 4.74
N VAL A 84 1.60 -7.75 5.52
CA VAL A 84 3.01 -8.15 5.44
C VAL A 84 3.12 -9.67 5.28
N VAL A 85 3.72 -10.09 4.18
CA VAL A 85 4.08 -11.48 3.90
C VAL A 85 5.60 -11.60 3.89
N GLU A 86 6.13 -12.76 4.26
CA GLU A 86 7.55 -12.93 4.57
C GLU A 86 8.11 -14.24 4.03
N THR A 87 9.27 -14.15 3.37
CA THR A 87 10.11 -15.30 2.99
C THR A 87 11.43 -15.27 3.74
N GLY A 88 12.30 -16.24 3.53
CA GLY A 88 13.63 -16.25 4.15
C GLY A 88 14.48 -15.00 3.83
N THR A 89 14.26 -14.37 2.68
CA THR A 89 15.10 -13.27 2.18
C THR A 89 14.40 -11.92 2.03
N HIS A 90 13.05 -11.90 1.96
CA HIS A 90 12.30 -10.66 1.72
C HIS A 90 11.07 -10.53 2.61
N TRP A 91 10.67 -9.28 2.82
CA TRP A 91 9.31 -8.91 3.20
C TRP A 91 8.59 -8.34 1.99
N PHE A 92 7.29 -8.62 1.91
CA PHE A 92 6.39 -8.17 0.88
C PHE A 92 5.27 -7.39 1.57
N LEU A 93 5.19 -6.09 1.31
CA LEU A 93 4.23 -5.21 1.95
C LEU A 93 3.22 -4.74 0.92
N VAL A 94 1.95 -5.06 1.11
CA VAL A 94 0.89 -4.48 0.29
C VAL A 94 0.29 -3.30 1.04
N TYR A 95 0.03 -2.19 0.34
CA TYR A 95 -0.84 -1.11 0.81
C TYR A 95 -2.01 -0.95 -0.15
N SER A 96 -3.21 -0.77 0.39
CA SER A 96 -4.45 -0.55 -0.37
C SER A 96 -5.14 0.72 0.10
N TYR A 97 -5.54 1.54 -0.86
CA TYR A 97 -6.26 2.80 -0.69
C TYR A 97 -7.69 2.59 -1.16
N PHE A 98 -8.66 3.02 -0.36
CA PHE A 98 -10.07 2.82 -0.65
C PHE A 98 -10.78 4.16 -0.86
N HIS A 99 -11.65 4.17 -1.86
CA HIS A 99 -12.52 5.27 -2.22
C HIS A 99 -13.96 4.76 -2.24
N PRO A 100 -14.96 5.51 -1.77
CA PRO A 100 -16.35 5.03 -1.77
C PRO A 100 -16.93 4.78 -3.17
N ARG A 101 -16.33 5.34 -4.22
CA ARG A 101 -16.79 5.23 -5.62
C ARG A 101 -15.68 5.49 -6.62
N ASP A 102 -15.74 4.84 -7.78
CA ASP A 102 -15.10 5.22 -9.05
C ASP A 102 -16.13 6.00 -9.89
N TRP A 103 -15.84 7.26 -10.21
CA TRP A 103 -16.82 8.21 -10.71
C TRP A 103 -16.33 8.98 -11.96
N ASP A 104 -17.22 9.67 -12.65
CA ASP A 104 -16.89 10.53 -13.81
C ASP A 104 -17.87 11.70 -13.88
N ASP A 105 -17.44 12.85 -14.41
CA ASP A 105 -18.32 13.99 -14.71
C ASP A 105 -19.32 13.67 -15.82
N SER A 106 -18.91 12.78 -16.73
CA SER A 106 -19.69 12.43 -17.91
C SER A 106 -20.72 11.38 -17.56
N PRO A 107 -21.99 11.54 -17.96
CA PRO A 107 -23.02 10.53 -17.74
C PRO A 107 -22.59 9.14 -18.19
N ASP A 108 -22.81 8.12 -17.37
CA ASP A 108 -22.52 6.72 -17.68
C ASP A 108 -23.82 5.91 -17.88
N PRO A 109 -24.61 6.17 -18.94
CA PRO A 109 -25.92 5.56 -19.14
C PRO A 109 -25.88 4.05 -19.35
N PHE A 110 -24.68 3.47 -19.48
CA PHE A 110 -24.48 2.03 -19.67
C PHE A 110 -23.72 1.37 -18.51
N GLY A 111 -23.34 2.11 -17.46
CA GLY A 111 -22.62 1.57 -16.30
C GLY A 111 -21.33 0.85 -16.67
N GLN A 112 -20.52 1.46 -17.55
CA GLN A 112 -19.28 0.84 -18.05
C GLN A 112 -18.01 1.47 -17.49
N ARG A 113 -18.11 2.68 -16.96
CA ARG A 113 -16.95 3.53 -16.60
C ARG A 113 -16.88 3.85 -15.13
N THR A 114 -18.02 3.82 -14.44
CA THR A 114 -18.14 4.15 -13.02
C THR A 114 -18.55 2.93 -12.23
N HIS A 115 -18.20 2.88 -10.95
CA HIS A 115 -18.70 1.84 -10.05
C HIS A 115 -18.66 2.17 -8.56
N GLU A 116 -19.57 1.54 -7.83
CA GLU A 116 -19.60 1.46 -6.37
C GLU A 116 -18.30 0.88 -5.80
N ASN A 117 -17.73 1.56 -4.81
CA ASN A 117 -16.41 1.31 -4.24
C ASN A 117 -15.27 1.45 -5.25
N ASP A 118 -14.09 1.69 -4.73
CA ASP A 118 -12.85 1.49 -5.47
C ASP A 118 -11.71 1.18 -4.51
N MET A 119 -10.79 0.32 -4.94
CA MET A 119 -9.62 0.00 -4.15
C MET A 119 -8.44 -0.36 -5.03
N GLU A 120 -7.42 0.47 -4.94
CA GLU A 120 -6.16 0.32 -5.66
C GLU A 120 -4.99 0.34 -4.68
N GLY A 121 -3.78 0.07 -5.15
CA GLY A 121 -2.65 -0.03 -4.24
C GLY A 121 -1.35 -0.44 -4.86
N LEU A 122 -0.46 -0.92 -4.01
CA LEU A 122 0.87 -1.37 -4.40
C LEU A 122 1.41 -2.47 -3.51
N LEU A 123 2.27 -3.29 -4.10
CA LEU A 123 3.18 -4.20 -3.45
C LEU A 123 4.58 -3.58 -3.39
N LEU A 124 5.22 -3.59 -2.22
CA LEU A 124 6.64 -3.30 -2.04
C LEU A 124 7.42 -4.58 -1.76
N THR A 125 8.59 -4.70 -2.39
CA THR A 125 9.55 -5.79 -2.15
C THR A 125 10.75 -5.27 -1.38
N VAL A 126 10.95 -5.77 -0.17
CA VAL A 126 12.00 -5.31 0.76
C VAL A 126 12.93 -6.46 1.12
N ARG A 127 14.20 -6.36 0.73
CA ARG A 127 15.24 -7.34 1.09
C ARG A 127 15.63 -7.23 2.55
N LYS A 128 15.77 -8.39 3.18
CA LYS A 128 16.39 -8.53 4.49
C LYS A 128 17.91 -8.46 4.35
N ASP A 129 18.51 -7.34 4.75
CA ASP A 129 19.97 -7.11 4.69
C ASP A 129 20.64 -7.14 6.07
N GLY A 130 19.89 -7.53 7.10
CA GLY A 130 20.32 -7.55 8.51
C GLY A 130 20.04 -6.24 9.26
N SER A 131 19.59 -5.18 8.58
CA SER A 131 19.05 -3.99 9.24
C SER A 131 17.61 -4.22 9.74
N ALA A 132 17.11 -3.32 10.58
CA ALA A 132 15.78 -3.44 11.17
C ALA A 132 14.64 -3.36 10.14
N PHE A 133 14.84 -2.61 9.06
CA PHE A 133 13.81 -2.35 8.03
C PHE A 133 14.18 -2.86 6.64
N GLY A 134 15.37 -3.43 6.47
CA GLY A 134 15.81 -3.95 5.17
C GLY A 134 16.10 -2.86 4.15
N LYS A 135 16.16 -3.29 2.89
CA LYS A 135 16.38 -2.43 1.72
C LYS A 135 15.23 -2.62 0.73
N LEU A 136 14.54 -1.54 0.39
CA LEU A 136 13.53 -1.54 -0.68
C LEU A 136 14.17 -1.80 -2.04
N GLU A 137 13.64 -2.74 -2.81
CA GLU A 137 14.21 -3.17 -4.09
C GLU A 137 13.26 -3.04 -5.28
N ALA A 138 11.95 -3.09 -5.06
CA ALA A 138 10.96 -2.92 -6.11
C ALA A 138 9.59 -2.52 -5.55
N ALA A 139 8.75 -1.98 -6.43
CA ALA A 139 7.32 -1.82 -6.21
C ALA A 139 6.53 -2.27 -7.45
N VAL A 140 5.31 -2.76 -7.24
CA VAL A 140 4.34 -3.00 -8.30
C VAL A 140 3.04 -2.31 -7.89
N THR A 141 2.51 -1.41 -8.71
CA THR A 141 1.24 -0.70 -8.43
C THR A 141 0.11 -1.26 -9.26
N VAL A 142 -1.12 -1.00 -8.84
CA VAL A 142 -2.34 -1.35 -9.59
C VAL A 142 -2.99 -0.08 -10.11
N ALA A 143 -3.26 -0.04 -11.40
CA ALA A 143 -4.14 0.95 -11.98
C ALA A 143 -5.17 0.26 -12.86
N HIS A 144 -6.43 0.32 -12.42
CA HIS A 144 -7.58 -0.30 -13.05
C HIS A 144 -7.47 -1.83 -13.11
N SER A 145 -6.94 -2.36 -14.20
CA SER A 145 -6.77 -3.80 -14.45
C SER A 145 -5.35 -4.19 -14.85
N ASP A 146 -4.42 -3.23 -14.77
CA ASP A 146 -3.04 -3.39 -15.20
C ASP A 146 -2.11 -3.14 -14.01
N PHE A 147 -0.98 -3.87 -13.97
CA PHE A 147 0.06 -3.65 -12.97
C PHE A 147 1.26 -2.94 -13.59
N TYR A 148 1.89 -2.06 -12.80
CA TYR A 148 3.05 -1.27 -13.24
C TYR A 148 4.23 -1.46 -12.28
N SER A 149 5.41 -1.71 -12.84
CA SER A 149 6.61 -2.09 -12.12
C SER A 149 7.60 -0.94 -11.97
N TYR A 150 8.11 -0.75 -10.76
CA TYR A 150 9.08 0.30 -10.47
C TYR A 150 10.23 -0.22 -9.63
N VAL A 151 11.40 0.39 -9.80
CA VAL A 151 12.56 0.14 -8.93
C VAL A 151 13.07 1.44 -8.33
N PRO A 152 13.45 1.47 -7.04
CA PRO A 152 14.08 2.65 -6.46
C PRO A 152 15.51 2.82 -7.00
N ALA A 153 16.03 4.04 -6.91
CA ALA A 153 17.41 4.33 -7.30
C ALA A 153 18.41 3.41 -6.57
N GLY A 154 19.28 2.72 -7.34
CA GLY A 154 20.28 1.80 -6.79
C GLY A 154 19.76 0.39 -6.47
N SER A 155 18.54 0.04 -6.88
CA SER A 155 18.12 -1.37 -6.95
C SER A 155 18.89 -2.10 -8.05
N SER A 156 19.16 -3.40 -7.85
CA SER A 156 19.74 -4.27 -8.88
C SER A 156 18.68 -4.92 -9.78
N PHE A 157 17.40 -4.81 -9.40
CA PHE A 157 16.32 -5.45 -10.13
C PHE A 157 16.20 -4.81 -11.52
N THR A 158 15.95 -5.66 -12.52
CA THR A 158 15.65 -5.26 -13.90
C THR A 158 14.33 -5.87 -14.33
N GLY A 159 13.84 -5.52 -15.52
CA GLY A 159 12.66 -6.18 -16.09
C GLY A 159 12.87 -7.68 -16.25
N GLY A 160 11.85 -8.46 -15.89
CA GLY A 160 11.75 -9.90 -16.05
C GLY A 160 10.88 -10.24 -17.26
N GLN A 161 9.72 -10.88 -17.01
CA GLN A 161 8.68 -11.02 -18.04
C GLN A 161 7.98 -9.69 -18.31
N GLU A 162 7.86 -8.85 -17.28
CA GLU A 162 7.36 -7.48 -17.40
C GLU A 162 8.49 -6.45 -17.50
N ASN A 163 8.16 -5.28 -18.04
CA ASN A 163 9.08 -4.14 -18.10
C ASN A 163 9.12 -3.39 -16.77
N VAL A 164 10.21 -2.68 -16.50
CA VAL A 164 10.25 -1.68 -15.44
C VAL A 164 9.77 -0.35 -16.03
N ASP A 165 8.60 0.11 -15.59
CA ASP A 165 7.92 1.31 -16.09
C ASP A 165 8.59 2.61 -15.62
N GLY A 166 9.31 2.59 -14.50
CA GLY A 166 10.01 3.77 -14.03
C GLY A 166 10.79 3.62 -12.73
N THR A 167 11.23 4.77 -12.23
CA THR A 167 11.91 4.87 -10.94
C THR A 167 10.90 5.14 -9.84
N LEU A 168 10.95 4.36 -8.76
CA LEU A 168 10.21 4.64 -7.55
C LEU A 168 10.92 5.75 -6.77
N LEU A 169 10.31 6.95 -6.72
CA LEU A 169 10.84 8.07 -5.96
C LEU A 169 10.59 7.87 -4.46
N LEU A 170 11.47 8.45 -3.64
CA LEU A 170 11.29 8.52 -2.19
C LEU A 170 11.14 9.97 -1.74
N VAL A 171 10.14 10.24 -0.89
CA VAL A 171 9.93 11.51 -0.21
C VAL A 171 10.22 11.29 1.27
N ASN A 172 11.28 11.94 1.79
CA ASN A 172 11.71 11.78 3.19
C ASN A 172 11.95 10.32 3.62
N GLY A 173 12.39 9.45 2.70
CA GLY A 173 12.63 8.03 2.96
C GLY A 173 11.41 7.12 2.77
N HIS A 174 10.24 7.67 2.47
CA HIS A 174 9.03 6.92 2.14
C HIS A 174 8.89 6.77 0.62
N PRO A 175 8.45 5.62 0.09
CA PRO A 175 8.01 5.51 -1.30
C PRO A 175 6.97 6.58 -1.63
N ALA A 176 6.95 7.10 -2.86
CA ALA A 176 5.97 8.08 -3.27
C ALA A 176 5.05 7.51 -4.35
N THR A 177 3.74 7.56 -4.11
CA THR A 177 2.70 7.11 -5.05
C THR A 177 1.91 8.30 -5.56
N ARG A 178 1.34 8.15 -6.76
CA ARG A 178 0.33 9.05 -7.32
C ARG A 178 -0.90 8.23 -7.68
N GLN A 179 -2.08 8.79 -7.45
CA GLN A 179 -3.35 8.19 -7.83
C GLN A 179 -4.13 9.18 -8.69
N GLU A 180 -4.80 8.69 -9.72
CA GLU A 180 -5.68 9.52 -10.58
C GLU A 180 -6.89 10.02 -9.78
N ALA A 181 -7.46 11.16 -10.18
CA ALA A 181 -8.82 11.49 -9.77
C ALA A 181 -9.78 10.51 -10.46
N LYS A 182 -11.01 10.38 -9.95
CA LYS A 182 -12.13 9.67 -10.59
C LYS A 182 -12.00 8.15 -10.62
N GLY A 183 -11.20 7.62 -11.53
CA GLY A 183 -10.99 6.17 -11.67
C GLY A 183 -9.82 5.62 -10.87
N HIS A 184 -9.15 6.50 -10.10
CA HIS A 184 -8.15 6.16 -9.10
C HIS A 184 -7.02 5.18 -9.48
N GLY A 185 -6.62 5.10 -10.76
CA GLY A 185 -5.47 4.30 -11.14
C GLY A 185 -4.21 4.73 -10.36
N LEU A 186 -3.53 3.79 -9.70
CA LEU A 186 -2.38 4.06 -8.84
C LEU A 186 -1.05 3.75 -9.54
N TYR A 187 -0.14 4.73 -9.48
CA TYR A 187 1.20 4.69 -10.07
C TYR A 187 2.26 5.13 -9.06
N ALA A 188 3.54 4.96 -9.40
CA ALA A 188 4.61 5.67 -8.71
C ALA A 188 4.53 7.18 -9.03
N TRP A 189 4.73 8.03 -8.03
CA TRP A 189 4.80 9.48 -8.27
C TRP A 189 6.08 9.82 -9.03
N ASP A 190 5.94 10.60 -10.11
CA ASP A 190 7.01 10.92 -11.05
C ASP A 190 7.65 12.29 -10.81
N GLY A 191 7.32 12.95 -9.68
CA GLY A 191 7.83 14.27 -9.33
C GLY A 191 7.07 15.43 -9.96
N LYS A 192 6.03 15.16 -10.77
CA LYS A 192 5.24 16.21 -11.42
C LYS A 192 4.15 16.75 -10.50
N ASN A 193 3.71 17.96 -10.84
CA ASN A 193 2.50 18.54 -10.28
C ASN A 193 1.27 17.73 -10.73
N PHE A 194 0.22 17.86 -9.95
CA PHE A 194 -1.08 17.30 -10.26
C PHE A 194 -1.66 17.90 -11.55
N PRO A 195 -2.28 17.08 -12.42
CA PRO A 195 -3.21 17.58 -13.43
C PRO A 195 -4.21 18.55 -12.81
N GLY A 196 -4.62 19.60 -13.54
CA GLY A 196 -5.57 20.61 -13.02
C GLY A 196 -5.01 21.54 -11.92
N GLY A 197 -4.02 21.09 -11.14
CA GLY A 197 -3.42 21.82 -10.02
C GLY A 197 -4.12 21.57 -8.68
N ASP A 198 -5.16 20.76 -8.67
CA ASP A 198 -5.89 20.18 -7.55
C ASP A 198 -5.25 18.86 -7.08
N GLY A 199 -5.65 18.34 -5.93
CA GLY A 199 -5.13 17.11 -5.35
C GLY A 199 -4.83 17.19 -3.86
N VAL A 200 -4.68 16.04 -3.23
CA VAL A 200 -4.34 15.89 -1.82
C VAL A 200 -3.03 15.14 -1.65
N VAL A 201 -2.21 15.53 -0.66
CA VAL A 201 -1.00 14.79 -0.29
C VAL A 201 -1.16 14.21 1.11
N TYR A 202 -1.22 12.87 1.16
CA TYR A 202 -1.36 12.09 2.37
C TYR A 202 0.01 11.60 2.86
N SER A 203 0.30 11.79 4.15
CA SER A 203 1.53 11.33 4.82
C SER A 203 1.21 10.30 5.91
N PRO A 204 2.04 9.26 6.11
CA PRO A 204 1.79 8.20 7.11
C PRO A 204 2.10 8.69 8.53
N THR A 205 1.24 9.54 9.09
CA THR A 205 1.41 10.13 10.43
C THR A 205 0.95 9.19 11.54
N GLY A 206 0.22 8.13 11.20
CA GLY A 206 -0.43 7.22 12.14
C GLY A 206 -1.80 7.70 12.62
N VAL A 207 -2.25 8.88 12.17
CA VAL A 207 -3.57 9.44 12.45
C VAL A 207 -4.24 9.78 11.12
N GLY A 208 -5.49 9.34 10.94
CA GLY A 208 -6.29 9.68 9.78
C GLY A 208 -6.92 11.05 9.95
N GLU A 209 -6.69 11.94 8.98
CA GLU A 209 -7.26 13.28 8.90
C GLU A 209 -8.20 13.37 7.69
N VAL A 210 -9.16 14.28 7.76
CA VAL A 210 -10.00 14.63 6.61
C VAL A 210 -9.32 15.81 5.91
N PRO A 211 -9.13 15.78 4.58
CA PRO A 211 -8.59 16.93 3.87
C PRO A 211 -9.46 18.18 4.08
N SER A 212 -8.83 19.35 4.15
CA SER A 212 -9.53 20.64 4.27
C SER A 212 -10.17 21.11 2.95
N GLY A 213 -9.85 20.45 1.84
CA GLY A 213 -10.38 20.69 0.50
C GLY A 213 -9.57 19.92 -0.55
N GLY A 214 -10.05 19.90 -1.80
CA GLY A 214 -9.41 19.21 -2.94
C GLY A 214 -8.05 19.77 -3.39
N ASN A 215 -7.33 20.51 -2.55
CA ASN A 215 -5.96 20.94 -2.83
C ASN A 215 -5.05 20.87 -1.58
N ASP A 216 -5.44 20.06 -0.59
CA ASP A 216 -4.76 19.98 0.70
C ASP A 216 -3.50 19.13 0.63
N ARG A 217 -2.33 19.76 0.77
CA ARG A 217 -1.04 19.07 0.60
C ARG A 217 -0.44 18.56 1.91
N GLN A 218 -1.20 18.58 3.01
CA GLN A 218 -0.72 18.21 4.34
C GLN A 218 -1.78 17.45 5.12
N VAL A 219 -2.08 16.22 4.67
CA VAL A 219 -3.09 15.36 5.31
C VAL A 219 -2.43 14.12 5.92
N GLY A 220 -2.75 13.80 7.16
CA GLY A 220 -2.35 12.56 7.81
C GLY A 220 -3.22 11.38 7.38
N TYR A 221 -2.62 10.20 7.19
CA TYR A 221 -3.35 8.95 7.13
C TYR A 221 -2.85 7.94 8.17
N ARG A 222 -3.77 7.05 8.59
CA ARG A 222 -3.46 5.91 9.47
C ARG A 222 -3.33 4.59 8.70
N LEU A 223 -2.55 3.68 9.25
CA LEU A 223 -2.43 2.31 8.74
C LEU A 223 -3.38 1.37 9.47
N ILE A 224 -4.08 0.53 8.71
CA ILE A 224 -4.98 -0.51 9.23
C ILE A 224 -4.43 -1.87 8.83
N ASP A 225 -4.11 -2.71 9.80
CA ASP A 225 -3.66 -4.07 9.52
C ASP A 225 -4.82 -4.88 8.94
N THR A 226 -4.62 -5.38 7.72
CA THR A 226 -5.60 -6.18 6.97
C THR A 226 -6.02 -7.44 7.73
N PHE A 227 -5.13 -7.99 8.55
CA PHE A 227 -5.35 -9.21 9.33
C PHE A 227 -5.83 -8.97 10.75
N ALA A 228 -5.80 -7.73 11.24
CA ALA A 228 -6.24 -7.41 12.60
C ALA A 228 -7.75 -7.61 12.77
N PRO A 229 -8.26 -7.75 14.01
CA PRO A 229 -9.68 -7.67 14.29
C PRO A 229 -10.23 -6.31 13.82
N GLY A 230 -11.09 -6.32 12.80
CA GLY A 230 -11.60 -5.11 12.12
C GLY A 230 -10.89 -4.76 10.81
N GLY A 231 -9.82 -5.49 10.45
CA GLY A 231 -9.22 -5.44 9.12
C GLY A 231 -10.06 -6.19 8.08
N LEU A 232 -9.78 -5.93 6.80
CA LEU A 232 -10.56 -6.47 5.68
C LEU A 232 -10.60 -8.01 5.66
N TRP A 233 -9.48 -8.67 5.97
CA TRP A 233 -9.38 -10.13 5.86
C TRP A 233 -10.26 -10.86 6.89
N ALA A 234 -10.52 -10.25 8.04
CA ALA A 234 -11.43 -10.80 9.05
C ALA A 234 -12.86 -10.96 8.50
N ARG A 235 -13.25 -10.11 7.54
CA ARG A 235 -14.59 -10.12 6.90
C ARG A 235 -14.59 -10.72 5.49
N ARG A 236 -13.49 -11.31 5.01
CA ARG A 236 -13.35 -11.81 3.62
C ARG A 236 -14.47 -12.72 3.08
N ASN A 237 -15.26 -13.33 3.95
CA ASN A 237 -16.39 -14.21 3.61
C ASN A 237 -17.76 -13.60 3.97
N ASN A 238 -17.80 -12.32 4.35
CA ASN A 238 -19.02 -11.59 4.68
C ASN A 238 -19.72 -11.19 3.38
N ALA A 239 -20.97 -11.64 3.21
CA ALA A 239 -21.76 -11.42 1.99
C ALA A 239 -22.49 -10.07 1.92
N GLU A 240 -22.39 -9.24 2.96
CA GLU A 240 -22.79 -7.82 2.95
C GLU A 240 -21.66 -6.96 2.35
N THR A 241 -20.40 -7.30 2.60
CA THR A 241 -19.24 -6.57 2.03
C THR A 241 -18.75 -7.13 0.68
N TYR A 242 -18.74 -8.46 0.51
CA TYR A 242 -18.10 -9.11 -0.64
C TYR A 242 -19.09 -9.91 -1.51
N ALA A 243 -19.02 -9.70 -2.83
CA ALA A 243 -19.79 -10.47 -3.81
C ALA A 243 -19.16 -11.85 -4.06
N SER A 244 -17.83 -11.89 -4.04
CA SER A 244 -17.03 -13.12 -4.14
C SER A 244 -15.68 -12.89 -3.45
N LEU A 245 -14.83 -13.93 -3.36
CA LEU A 245 -13.53 -13.78 -2.73
C LEU A 245 -12.71 -12.70 -3.44
N GLY A 246 -12.45 -11.61 -2.72
CA GLY A 246 -11.65 -10.48 -3.17
C GLY A 246 -12.39 -9.44 -4.01
N THR A 247 -13.69 -9.61 -4.26
CA THR A 247 -14.55 -8.66 -4.99
C THR A 247 -15.54 -8.01 -4.03
N PHE A 248 -15.54 -6.68 -3.95
CA PHE A 248 -16.53 -5.94 -3.18
C PHE A 248 -17.93 -6.08 -3.80
N ARG A 249 -18.97 -5.97 -2.97
CA ARG A 249 -20.32 -5.77 -3.50
C ARG A 249 -20.45 -4.36 -4.04
N GLY A 250 -21.17 -4.19 -5.14
CA GLY A 250 -21.47 -2.88 -5.66
C GLY A 250 -22.60 -2.93 -6.69
N ASP A 251 -23.47 -1.92 -6.71
CA ASP A 251 -24.65 -1.83 -7.59
C ASP A 251 -24.84 -0.45 -8.26
N ASN A 252 -23.96 0.51 -8.00
CA ASN A 252 -23.89 1.75 -8.76
C ASN A 252 -22.93 1.59 -9.95
N GLY A 253 -23.36 1.99 -11.14
CA GLY A 253 -22.58 1.82 -12.36
C GLY A 253 -22.40 0.34 -12.74
N LYS A 254 -21.16 -0.14 -12.77
CA LYS A 254 -20.83 -1.54 -13.05
C LYS A 254 -20.88 -2.38 -11.76
N ASP A 255 -21.74 -3.40 -11.75
CA ASP A 255 -21.88 -4.31 -10.61
C ASP A 255 -20.56 -4.97 -10.17
N ASN A 256 -20.27 -4.90 -8.87
CA ASN A 256 -19.19 -5.63 -8.19
C ASN A 256 -17.81 -5.49 -8.89
N ALA A 257 -17.46 -4.28 -9.30
CA ALA A 257 -16.27 -4.04 -10.11
C ALA A 257 -14.98 -3.88 -9.27
N ALA A 258 -15.08 -3.33 -8.07
CA ALA A 258 -13.94 -3.07 -7.19
C ALA A 258 -13.38 -4.36 -6.56
N ASN A 259 -12.05 -4.42 -6.42
CA ASN A 259 -11.35 -5.59 -5.89
C ASN A 259 -10.41 -5.21 -4.73
N THR A 260 -10.26 -6.12 -3.79
CA THR A 260 -9.23 -6.03 -2.75
C THR A 260 -7.86 -6.48 -3.27
N ALA A 261 -6.82 -6.32 -2.45
CA ALA A 261 -5.48 -6.84 -2.73
C ALA A 261 -5.40 -8.34 -3.07
N TRP A 262 -6.31 -9.17 -2.55
CA TRP A 262 -6.40 -10.60 -2.91
C TRP A 262 -7.44 -10.88 -4.00
N GLY A 263 -7.86 -9.85 -4.73
CA GLY A 263 -8.75 -9.91 -5.88
C GLY A 263 -8.27 -9.12 -7.11
N TRP A 264 -7.18 -8.34 -7.00
CA TRP A 264 -6.53 -7.69 -8.14
C TRP A 264 -5.88 -8.70 -9.09
N ASP A 265 -5.87 -8.41 -10.38
CA ASP A 265 -5.33 -9.29 -11.42
C ASP A 265 -4.80 -8.44 -12.57
N ASP A 266 -3.58 -8.74 -13.04
CA ASP A 266 -3.08 -8.23 -14.30
C ASP A 266 -3.41 -9.28 -15.37
N GLN A 267 -4.37 -8.96 -16.23
CA GLN A 267 -5.03 -9.96 -17.08
C GLN A 267 -4.11 -10.56 -18.14
N ASN A 268 -2.85 -10.09 -18.26
CA ASN A 268 -1.92 -10.48 -19.31
C ASN A 268 -0.52 -10.92 -18.83
N ASP A 269 -0.31 -11.10 -17.52
CA ASP A 269 1.01 -11.43 -16.91
C ASP A 269 1.31 -12.95 -16.78
N GLY A 270 0.47 -13.76 -17.41
CA GLY A 270 0.69 -15.18 -17.67
C GLY A 270 0.43 -16.10 -16.47
N ALA A 271 1.46 -16.36 -15.66
CA ALA A 271 1.42 -17.40 -14.62
C ALA A 271 1.05 -16.88 -13.23
N VAL A 272 1.01 -15.56 -13.08
CA VAL A 272 0.49 -14.89 -11.89
C VAL A 272 -1.04 -14.93 -12.02
N LEU A 273 -1.73 -15.25 -10.93
CA LEU A 273 -3.18 -15.39 -10.93
C LEU A 273 -3.78 -14.27 -10.10
N ARG A 274 -5.05 -13.95 -10.37
CA ARG A 274 -5.88 -13.09 -9.54
C ARG A 274 -5.63 -13.28 -8.04
N GLY A 275 -5.28 -12.18 -7.38
CA GLY A 275 -4.99 -12.08 -5.95
C GLY A 275 -3.57 -12.48 -5.55
N PHE A 276 -2.70 -12.84 -6.49
CA PHE A 276 -1.32 -13.23 -6.17
C PHE A 276 -0.46 -12.06 -5.74
N MET A 277 -0.81 -10.80 -6.05
CA MET A 277 -0.13 -9.65 -5.46
C MET A 277 -0.12 -9.71 -3.92
N ALA A 278 -1.21 -10.13 -3.30
CA ALA A 278 -1.28 -10.32 -1.85
C ALA A 278 -0.89 -11.76 -1.42
N SER A 279 -1.40 -12.77 -2.11
CA SER A 279 -1.34 -14.16 -1.63
C SER A 279 -0.11 -14.94 -2.11
N ASP A 280 0.54 -14.54 -3.21
CA ASP A 280 1.83 -15.06 -3.70
C ASP A 280 2.78 -13.96 -4.23
N PRO A 281 3.10 -12.93 -3.42
CA PRO A 281 3.91 -11.81 -3.89
C PRO A 281 5.31 -12.23 -4.35
N ALA A 282 5.88 -13.30 -3.77
CA ALA A 282 7.18 -13.80 -4.21
C ALA A 282 7.12 -14.42 -5.61
N LEU A 283 6.02 -15.09 -6.00
CA LEU A 283 5.83 -15.51 -7.38
C LEU A 283 5.72 -14.30 -8.30
N LEU A 284 4.83 -13.35 -7.99
CA LEU A 284 4.63 -12.14 -8.79
C LEU A 284 5.96 -11.43 -9.05
N VAL A 285 6.73 -11.16 -8.00
CA VAL A 285 8.01 -10.45 -8.10
C VAL A 285 9.04 -11.23 -8.93
N SER A 286 9.12 -12.56 -8.78
CA SER A 286 10.02 -13.39 -9.61
C SER A 286 9.58 -13.53 -11.07
N THR A 287 8.34 -13.14 -11.39
CA THR A 287 7.83 -13.09 -12.76
C THR A 287 8.11 -11.71 -13.36
N TYR A 288 7.80 -10.65 -12.61
CA TYR A 288 7.87 -9.26 -13.06
C TYR A 288 9.32 -8.75 -13.18
N PHE A 289 10.20 -9.19 -12.29
CA PHE A 289 11.58 -8.72 -12.21
C PHE A 289 12.59 -9.83 -12.50
N ALA A 290 13.82 -9.41 -12.80
CA ALA A 290 15.00 -10.25 -12.88
C ALA A 290 16.15 -9.62 -12.08
N ASN A 291 17.28 -10.32 -11.97
CA ASN A 291 18.47 -9.91 -11.20
C ASN A 291 18.18 -9.71 -9.70
N GLU A 292 17.35 -10.58 -9.15
CA GLU A 292 16.90 -10.54 -7.76
C GLU A 292 17.97 -11.06 -6.79
N GLY A 293 18.99 -11.77 -7.30
CA GLY A 293 20.04 -12.37 -6.48
C GLY A 293 19.48 -13.47 -5.58
N ASP A 294 19.78 -13.41 -4.27
CA ASP A 294 19.28 -14.36 -3.28
C ASP A 294 17.78 -14.12 -2.98
N PHE A 295 16.92 -14.69 -3.82
CA PHE A 295 15.47 -14.51 -3.74
C PHE A 295 14.74 -15.82 -3.39
N SER A 296 14.00 -15.82 -2.28
CA SER A 296 13.26 -16.99 -1.81
C SER A 296 11.77 -16.86 -2.14
N ARG A 297 11.21 -17.92 -2.74
CA ARG A 297 9.77 -18.11 -2.94
C ARG A 297 9.09 -18.96 -1.87
N THR A 298 9.83 -19.36 -0.84
CA THR A 298 9.28 -20.14 0.27
C THR A 298 8.90 -19.20 1.42
N TYR A 299 7.60 -19.14 1.70
CA TYR A 299 7.07 -18.32 2.78
C TYR A 299 7.43 -18.90 4.15
N VAL A 300 7.95 -18.04 5.02
CA VAL A 300 8.05 -18.32 6.46
C VAL A 300 6.80 -17.84 7.20
N ARG A 301 6.11 -16.84 6.64
CA ARG A 301 4.82 -16.34 7.15
C ARG A 301 3.99 -15.75 6.01
N ASN A 302 2.76 -16.21 5.87
CA ASN A 302 1.79 -15.69 4.91
C ASN A 302 0.38 -15.98 5.45
N ALA A 303 -0.31 -14.96 5.97
CA ALA A 303 -1.61 -15.13 6.62
C ALA A 303 -2.80 -15.25 5.63
N TYR A 304 -2.53 -15.14 4.32
CA TYR A 304 -3.51 -15.46 3.28
C TYR A 304 -3.65 -16.97 3.03
N ARG A 305 -2.77 -17.81 3.61
CA ARG A 305 -2.67 -19.26 3.35
C ARG A 305 -2.89 -20.10 4.60
#